data_AF-A0A4U9CY45-F1
#
_entry.id   AF-A0A4U9CY45-F1
#
_cell.length_a   1.000
_cell.length_b   1.000
_cell.length_c   1.000
_cell.angle_alpha   90.00
_cell.angle_beta   90.00
_cell.angle_gamma   90.00
#
_symmetry.space_group_name_H-M   'P 1'
#
loop_
_entity.id
_entity.type
_entity.pdbx_description
1 polymer ?
#
loop_
_entity_poly.entity_id
_entity_poly.type
_entity_poly.pdbx_seq_one_letter_code
_entity_poly.pdbx_strand_id
1 'polypeptide(L)' 'MNNFREKNRDRCLVMLSRKDEALDSQRSAELLHHYYEIIWDNEQGHKFKSISPHLQRIKAFKTLG' A
#
# COMPACT_ATOMS: atom_id res chain seq x y z
N MET A 1 -9.25 15.85 -17.53
CA MET A 1 -8.99 15.30 -16.18
C MET A 1 -7.78 14.39 -16.28
N ASN A 2 -6.69 14.70 -15.58
CA ASN A 2 -5.42 13.98 -15.74
C ASN A 2 -5.46 12.63 -15.02
N ASN A 3 -5.09 11.54 -15.70
CA ASN A 3 -4.95 10.20 -15.11
C ASN A 3 -3.73 10.15 -14.18
N PHE A 4 -3.85 10.75 -12.98
CA PHE A 4 -2.75 10.83 -12.01
C PHE A 4 -2.21 9.47 -11.60
N ARG A 5 -3.08 8.46 -11.47
CA ARG A 5 -2.68 7.09 -11.10
C ARG A 5 -1.80 6.46 -12.17
N GLU A 6 -2.19 6.64 -13.43
CA GLU A 6 -1.44 6.16 -14.57
C GLU A 6 -0.05 6.79 -14.66
N LYS A 7 0.04 8.11 -14.41
CA LYS A 7 1.32 8.83 -14.40
C LYS A 7 2.28 8.39 -13.28
N ASN A 8 1.77 7.69 -12.26
CA ASN A 8 2.54 7.25 -11.09
C ASN A 8 2.54 5.74 -10.89
N ARG A 9 2.22 4.96 -11.93
CA ARG A 9 2.05 3.50 -11.87
C ARG A 9 3.20 2.80 -11.13
N ASP A 10 4.44 3.20 -11.40
CA ASP A 10 5.62 2.60 -10.75
C ASP A 10 6.25 3.48 -9.66
N ARG A 11 5.51 4.51 -9.21
CA ARG A 11 6.00 5.54 -8.27
C ARG A 11 5.18 5.60 -7.00
N CYS A 12 4.36 4.60 -6.73
CA CYS A 12 3.60 4.49 -5.49
C CYS A 12 3.66 3.06 -4.96
N LEU A 13 3.73 2.97 -3.63
CA LEU A 13 3.66 1.73 -2.88
C LEU A 13 2.42 1.80 -1.97
N VAL A 14 1.57 0.79 -2.00
CA VAL A 14 0.34 0.75 -1.20
C VAL A 14 0.46 -0.36 -0.16
N MET A 15 0.25 -0.02 1.10
CA MET A 15 0.22 -0.98 2.21
C MET A 15 -1.17 -1.07 2.78
N LEU A 16 -1.70 -2.28 2.89
CA LEU A 16 -3.04 -2.57 3.36
C LEU A 16 -2.99 -3.65 4.44
N SER A 17 -3.83 -3.51 5.46
CA SER A 17 -3.95 -4.51 6.51
C SER A 17 -5.03 -5.53 6.16
N ARG A 18 -4.75 -6.81 6.38
CA ARG A 18 -5.74 -7.90 6.33
C ARG A 18 -6.68 -7.93 7.53
N LYS A 19 -6.31 -7.24 8.61
CA LYS A 19 -7.03 -7.15 9.88
C LYS A 19 -7.53 -5.72 10.12
N ASP A 20 -7.76 -4.95 9.06
CA ASP A 20 -8.33 -3.63 9.21
C ASP A 20 -9.78 -3.77 9.69
N GLU A 21 -9.99 -3.42 10.96
CA GLU A 21 -11.27 -3.50 11.66
C GLU A 21 -12.17 -2.28 11.39
N ALA A 22 -11.66 -1.24 10.71
CA ALA A 22 -12.37 -0.02 10.42
C ALA A 22 -12.72 0.16 8.93
N LEU A 23 -11.89 -0.37 8.02
CA LEU A 23 -12.05 -0.22 6.58
C LEU A 23 -11.90 -1.55 5.85
N ASP A 24 -12.73 -1.76 4.82
CA ASP A 24 -12.54 -2.87 3.89
C ASP A 24 -11.35 -2.59 2.96
N SER A 25 -10.19 -3.10 3.38
CA SER A 25 -8.95 -2.99 2.62
C SER A 25 -9.01 -3.72 1.28
N GLN A 26 -9.87 -4.74 1.14
CA GLN A 26 -9.99 -5.50 -0.10
C GLN A 26 -10.50 -4.63 -1.25
N ARG A 27 -11.50 -3.78 -0.98
CA ARG A 27 -12.01 -2.79 -1.95
C ARG A 27 -10.92 -1.83 -2.44
N SER A 28 -10.03 -1.41 -1.56
CA SER A 28 -8.90 -0.55 -1.94
C SER A 28 -7.91 -1.29 -2.83
N ALA A 29 -7.60 -2.55 -2.52
CA ALA A 29 -6.73 -3.37 -3.36
C ALA A 29 -7.32 -3.59 -4.76
N GLU A 30 -8.61 -3.93 -4.86
CA GLU A 30 -9.29 -4.13 -6.15
C GLU A 30 -9.19 -2.89 -7.05
N LEU A 31 -9.30 -1.69 -6.49
CA LEU A 31 -9.16 -0.46 -7.26
C LEU A 31 -7.70 -0.14 -7.63
N LEU A 32 -6.75 -0.44 -6.73
CA LEU A 32 -5.39 0.07 -6.81
C LEU A 32 -4.38 -0.89 -7.43
N HIS A 33 -4.64 -2.20 -7.40
CA HIS A 33 -3.68 -3.21 -7.86
C HIS A 33 -3.35 -3.12 -9.35
N HIS A 34 -4.23 -2.52 -10.15
CA HIS A 34 -3.96 -2.25 -11.57
C HIS A 34 -2.89 -1.18 -11.79
N TYR A 35 -2.66 -0.34 -10.77
CA TYR A 35 -1.76 0.81 -10.88
C TYR A 35 -0.54 0.67 -10.00
N TYR A 36 -0.65 0.13 -8.79
CA TYR A 36 0.43 0.18 -7.80
C TYR A 36 0.69 -1.19 -7.18
N GLU A 37 1.90 -1.39 -6.70
CA GLU A 37 2.23 -2.57 -5.90
C GLU A 37 1.46 -2.54 -4.56
N ILE A 38 0.74 -3.63 -4.29
CA ILE A 38 0.00 -3.83 -3.03
C ILE A 38 0.79 -4.76 -2.11
N ILE A 39 1.12 -4.28 -0.91
CA ILE A 39 1.70 -5.06 0.17
C ILE A 39 0.62 -5.28 1.23
N TRP A 40 0.47 -6.54 1.64
CA TRP A 40 -0.44 -6.93 2.70
C TRP A 40 0.30 -7.13 4.01
N ASP A 41 -0.22 -6.50 5.06
CA ASP A 41 0.15 -6.80 6.43
C ASP A 41 -0.85 -7.77 7.07
N ASN A 42 -0.35 -8.82 7.70
CA ASN A 42 -1.15 -9.89 8.31
C ASN A 42 -1.26 -9.75 9.85
N GLU A 43 -0.57 -8.80 10.46
CA GLU A 43 -0.39 -8.70 11.91
C GLU A 43 -1.07 -7.45 12.49
N GLN A 44 -0.76 -6.30 11.92
CA GLN A 44 -1.23 -4.99 12.31
C GLN A 44 -2.69 -4.81 11.89
N GLY A 45 -3.52 -4.26 12.77
CA GLY A 45 -4.88 -3.82 12.46
C GLY A 45 -4.91 -2.40 11.86
N HIS A 46 -6.05 -1.73 12.01
CA HIS A 46 -6.22 -0.35 11.53
C HIS A 46 -5.16 0.61 12.11
N LYS A 47 -4.75 1.62 11.33
CA LYS A 47 -3.70 2.62 11.64
C LYS A 47 -2.27 2.08 11.84
N PHE A 48 -2.00 0.79 11.64
CA PHE A 48 -0.67 0.20 11.79
C PHE A 48 0.01 0.61 13.11
N LYS A 49 -0.39 -0.02 14.22
CA LYS A 49 0.18 0.26 15.57
C LYS A 49 1.71 0.30 15.56
N SER A 50 2.34 -0.54 14.73
CA SER A 50 3.76 -0.43 14.38
C SER A 50 3.95 -0.50 12.86
N ILE A 51 4.61 0.50 12.28
CA ILE A 51 5.03 0.50 10.87
C ILE A 51 6.41 -0.15 10.68
N SER A 52 7.12 -0.45 11.77
CA SER A 52 8.49 -0.97 11.75
C SER A 52 8.70 -2.17 10.83
N PRO A 53 7.78 -3.17 10.76
CA PRO A 53 7.93 -4.31 9.85
C PRO A 53 8.05 -3.91 8.37
N HIS A 54 7.48 -2.77 8.00
CA HIS A 54 7.44 -2.30 6.61
C HIS A 54 8.58 -1.35 6.23
N LEU A 55 9.36 -0.85 7.20
CA LEU A 55 10.37 0.17 6.96
C LEU A 55 11.42 -0.26 5.93
N GLN A 56 11.84 -1.52 5.96
CA GLN A 56 12.79 -2.05 4.96
C GLN A 56 12.22 -1.99 3.54
N ARG A 57 10.94 -2.28 3.38
CA ARG A 57 10.29 -2.24 2.06
C ARG A 57 10.08 -0.80 1.58
N ILE A 58 9.71 0.12 2.48
CA ILE A 58 9.65 1.57 2.20
C ILE A 58 11.02 2.09 1.76
N LYS A 59 12.09 1.67 2.45
CA LYS A 59 13.47 2.05 2.13
C LYS A 59 13.85 1.54 0.74
N ALA A 60 13.64 0.26 0.46
CA ALA A 60 13.92 -0.33 -0.85
C ALA A 60 13.17 0.40 -1.97
N PHE A 61 11.89 0.68 -1.77
CA PHE A 61 11.08 1.44 -2.72
C PHE A 61 11.64 2.83 -3.02
N LYS A 62 12.09 3.57 -1.99
CA LYS A 62 12.72 4.89 -2.17
C LYS A 62 14.08 4.84 -2.88
N THR A 63 14.79 3.73 -2.85
CA THR A 63 16.11 3.58 -3.48
C THR A 63 16.02 3.13 -4.94
N LEU A 64 14.88 2.57 -5.36
CA LEU A 64 14.65 2.08 -6.72
C LEU A 64 14.15 3.16 -7.71
N GLY A 65 13.78 4.35 -7.22
CA GLY A 65 13.30 5.48 -8.03
C GLY A 65 14.21 6.70 -7.94
#